data_AF-A0A423SW97-F1
#
_entry.id   AF-A0A423SW97-F1
#
_cell.length_a   1.000
_cell.length_b   1.000
_cell.length_c   1.000
_cell.angle_alpha   90.00
_cell.angle_beta   90.00
_cell.angle_gamma   90.00
#
_symmetry.space_group_name_H-M   'P 1'
#
loop_
_entity.id
_entity.type
_entity.pdbx_description
1 polymer ?
#
loop_
_entity_poly.entity_id
_entity_poly.type
_entity_poly.pdbx_seq_one_letter_code
_entity_poly.pdbx_strand_id
1 'polypeptide(L)'
;PYDGKWSKTMIGYGPEDNHFVCELTYNYGVSSYENGVPVNHAKAFGRIAFAVPGGSLLGTEEKMKEAGQKIITPYVSLDTPGKATVQVVILADPDGHEICFVGDEGFRELSQVDLKADKLLNEAMEKDKSDEWFAKKGGKASA
;
A
#
# COMPACT_ATOMS: atom_id res chain seq x y z
N PRO A 1 2.26 -23.02 15.09
CA PRO A 1 1.47 -21.89 14.53
C PRO A 1 -0.01 -22.08 14.88
N TYR A 2 -0.68 -21.02 15.30
CA TYR A 2 -2.05 -20.99 15.87
C TYR A 2 -2.16 -21.51 17.32
N ASP A 3 -2.95 -20.83 18.15
CA ASP A 3 -3.13 -21.10 19.59
C ASP A 3 -4.34 -22.02 19.87
N GLY A 4 -4.59 -23.00 18.98
CA GLY A 4 -5.71 -23.94 19.11
C GLY A 4 -6.60 -24.05 17.86
N LYS A 5 -7.88 -23.71 17.99
CA LYS A 5 -8.89 -23.84 16.89
C LYS A 5 -8.89 -22.60 15.99
N TRP A 6 -8.90 -22.82 14.69
CA TRP A 6 -8.86 -21.76 13.69
C TRP A 6 -9.60 -22.18 12.41
N SER A 7 -9.93 -21.19 11.57
CA SER A 7 -10.37 -21.36 10.19
C SER A 7 -9.57 -20.41 9.30
N LYS A 8 -9.39 -20.77 8.02
CA LYS A 8 -8.72 -19.92 7.05
C LYS A 8 -9.43 -19.89 5.71
N THR A 9 -9.17 -18.85 4.93
CA THR A 9 -9.63 -18.72 3.55
C THR A 9 -8.56 -18.04 2.69
N MET A 10 -8.56 -18.33 1.39
CA MET A 10 -7.66 -17.73 0.41
C MET A 10 -8.47 -16.79 -0.48
N ILE A 11 -8.00 -15.55 -0.66
CA ILE A 11 -8.69 -14.52 -1.45
C ILE A 11 -7.71 -13.95 -2.48
N GLY A 12 -8.12 -13.90 -3.75
CA GLY A 12 -7.36 -13.28 -4.82
C GLY A 12 -8.19 -13.14 -6.09
N TYR A 13 -7.56 -12.71 -7.18
CA TYR A 13 -8.23 -12.49 -8.48
C TYR A 13 -8.30 -13.74 -9.37
N GLY A 14 -7.81 -14.89 -8.90
CA GLY A 14 -7.82 -16.13 -9.65
C GLY A 14 -7.36 -17.33 -8.79
N PRO A 15 -7.19 -18.51 -9.41
CA PRO A 15 -6.72 -19.71 -8.72
C PRO A 15 -5.32 -19.52 -8.10
N GLU A 16 -5.10 -20.11 -6.93
CA GLU A 16 -3.83 -20.01 -6.18
C GLU A 16 -2.62 -20.57 -6.94
N ASP A 17 -2.82 -21.55 -7.82
CA ASP A 17 -1.74 -22.17 -8.62
C ASP A 17 -1.01 -21.18 -9.53
N ASN A 18 -1.67 -20.07 -9.90
CA ASN A 18 -1.14 -19.10 -10.85
C ASN A 18 -1.45 -17.63 -10.52
N HIS A 19 -2.02 -17.35 -9.35
CA HIS A 19 -2.28 -16.00 -8.87
C HIS A 19 -1.76 -15.81 -7.44
N PHE A 20 -1.33 -14.60 -7.15
CA PHE A 20 -1.13 -14.20 -5.76
C PHE A 20 -2.48 -14.21 -5.02
N VAL A 21 -2.48 -14.74 -3.81
CA VAL A 21 -3.65 -14.80 -2.91
C VAL A 21 -3.25 -14.36 -1.51
N CYS A 22 -4.17 -13.67 -0.84
CA CYS A 22 -4.09 -13.38 0.58
C CYS A 22 -4.72 -14.53 1.36
N GLU A 23 -3.96 -15.15 2.26
CA GLU A 23 -4.50 -16.05 3.28
C GLU A 23 -5.04 -15.22 4.46
N LEU A 24 -6.34 -15.31 4.74
CA LEU A 24 -6.94 -14.77 5.95
C LEU A 24 -7.16 -15.90 6.96
N THR A 25 -6.66 -15.72 8.18
CA THR A 25 -6.84 -16.69 9.27
C THR A 25 -7.66 -16.08 10.40
N TYR A 26 -8.71 -16.79 10.81
CA TYR A 26 -9.51 -16.49 11.99
C TYR A 26 -9.20 -17.50 13.10
N ASN A 27 -8.66 -17.01 14.23
CA ASN A 27 -8.50 -17.80 15.45
C ASN A 27 -9.79 -17.72 16.28
N TYR A 28 -10.32 -18.88 16.70
CA TYR A 28 -11.65 -18.92 17.32
C TYR A 28 -11.66 -18.19 18.65
N GLY A 29 -12.62 -17.27 18.82
CA GLY A 29 -12.75 -16.44 20.02
C GLY A 29 -11.83 -15.22 20.05
N VAL A 30 -10.98 -15.00 19.04
CA VAL A 30 -10.16 -13.80 18.89
C VAL A 30 -10.87 -12.85 17.92
N SER A 31 -11.36 -11.71 18.41
CA SER A 31 -12.11 -10.74 17.60
C SER A 31 -11.30 -9.54 17.12
N SER A 32 -10.05 -9.41 17.55
CA SER A 32 -9.15 -8.32 17.18
C SER A 32 -7.71 -8.75 17.40
N TYR A 33 -6.81 -8.29 16.54
CA TYR A 33 -5.38 -8.44 16.72
C TYR A 33 -4.76 -7.08 17.06
N GLU A 34 -3.74 -7.08 17.91
CA GLU A 34 -2.94 -5.88 18.10
C GLU A 34 -2.13 -5.63 16.83
N ASN A 35 -2.46 -4.57 16.10
CA ASN A 35 -1.61 -4.03 15.04
C ASN A 35 -0.35 -3.45 15.70
N GLY A 36 0.65 -4.30 15.97
CA GLY A 36 1.85 -4.03 16.77
C GLY A 36 2.14 -2.56 17.07
N VAL A 37 2.86 -1.88 16.17
CA VAL A 37 3.04 -0.42 16.20
C VAL A 37 2.21 0.22 15.07
N PRO A 38 1.68 1.45 15.23
CA PRO A 38 1.07 2.18 14.12
C PRO A 38 2.00 2.18 12.91
N VAL A 39 1.43 1.97 11.72
CA VAL A 39 2.19 1.98 10.48
C VAL A 39 2.93 3.30 10.36
N ASN A 40 4.26 3.20 10.33
CA ASN A 40 5.13 4.31 10.04
C ASN A 40 5.71 4.09 8.64
N HIS A 41 5.17 4.78 7.64
CA HIS A 41 5.60 4.64 6.23
C HIS A 41 7.05 5.07 5.99
N ALA A 42 7.69 5.76 6.94
CA ALA A 42 9.13 6.04 6.91
C ALA A 42 9.97 4.87 7.47
N LYS A 43 9.35 3.91 8.16
CA LYS A 43 9.98 2.75 8.80
C LYS A 43 9.36 1.44 8.32
N ALA A 44 9.78 1.00 7.14
CA ALA A 44 9.74 -0.37 6.59
C ALA A 44 8.41 -1.19 6.62
N PHE A 45 7.31 -0.75 7.24
CA PHE A 45 6.01 -1.38 7.06
C PHE A 45 5.28 -0.73 5.89
N GLY A 46 4.96 -1.56 4.89
CA GLY A 46 4.31 -1.13 3.66
C GLY A 46 2.80 -1.35 3.70
N ARG A 47 2.24 -1.46 2.50
CA ARG A 47 0.83 -1.78 2.24
C ARG A 47 0.75 -2.75 1.07
N ILE A 48 -0.37 -3.43 0.93
CA ILE A 48 -0.65 -4.25 -0.25
C ILE A 48 -1.30 -3.36 -1.30
N ALA A 49 -0.84 -3.45 -2.55
CA ALA A 49 -1.44 -2.74 -3.67
C ALA A 49 -2.05 -3.71 -4.67
N PHE A 50 -3.29 -3.43 -5.10
CA PHE A 50 -3.99 -4.15 -6.14
C PHE A 50 -4.20 -3.23 -7.34
N ALA A 51 -3.67 -3.65 -8.50
CA ALA A 51 -3.95 -2.97 -9.76
C ALA A 51 -5.37 -3.28 -10.21
N VAL A 52 -6.14 -2.25 -10.53
CA VAL A 52 -7.53 -2.32 -11.01
C VAL A 52 -7.71 -1.37 -12.19
N PRO A 53 -8.68 -1.59 -13.10
CA PRO A 53 -8.93 -0.66 -14.19
C PRO A 53 -9.08 0.77 -13.65
N GLY A 54 -8.34 1.74 -14.19
CA GLY A 54 -8.27 3.09 -13.61
C GLY A 54 -9.64 3.77 -13.52
N GLY A 55 -10.49 3.55 -14.53
CA GLY A 55 -11.88 4.04 -14.54
C GLY A 55 -12.78 3.49 -13.42
N SER A 56 -12.34 2.46 -12.69
CA SER A 56 -13.10 1.88 -11.55
C SER A 56 -12.79 2.53 -10.20
N LEU A 57 -11.73 3.35 -10.09
CA LEU A 57 -11.26 3.88 -8.81
C LEU A 57 -12.26 4.84 -8.17
N LEU A 58 -12.83 5.77 -8.94
CA LEU A 58 -13.86 6.70 -8.43
C LEU A 58 -15.08 5.95 -7.89
N GLY A 59 -15.57 4.97 -8.64
CA GLY A 59 -16.68 4.12 -8.19
C GLY A 59 -16.32 3.25 -6.98
N THR A 60 -15.05 2.90 -6.81
CA THR A 60 -14.57 2.21 -5.61
C THR A 60 -14.63 3.13 -4.39
N GLU A 61 -14.18 4.38 -4.52
CA GLU A 61 -14.27 5.38 -3.44
C GLU A 61 -15.73 5.66 -3.05
N GLU A 62 -16.62 5.85 -4.03
CA GLU A 62 -18.05 6.08 -3.80
C GLU A 62 -18.69 4.93 -2.99
N LYS A 63 -18.46 3.67 -3.41
CA LYS A 63 -18.96 2.50 -2.68
C LYS A 63 -18.44 2.44 -1.24
N MET A 64 -17.19 2.81 -1.00
CA MET A 64 -16.63 2.82 0.35
C MET A 64 -17.23 3.93 1.21
N LYS A 65 -17.51 5.10 0.64
CA LYS A 65 -18.25 6.17 1.34
C LYS A 65 -19.67 5.73 1.70
N GLU A 66 -20.40 5.14 0.75
CA GLU A 66 -21.76 4.64 0.97
C GLU A 66 -21.82 3.56 2.05
N ALA A 67 -20.82 2.66 2.07
CA ALA A 67 -20.69 1.61 3.06
C ALA A 67 -20.09 2.08 4.41
N GLY A 68 -19.81 3.37 4.56
CA GLY A 68 -19.22 3.94 5.79
C GLY A 68 -17.84 3.38 6.14
N GLN A 69 -17.08 2.92 5.14
CA GLN A 69 -15.76 2.32 5.32
C GLN A 69 -14.67 3.41 5.43
N LYS A 70 -13.53 3.05 6.04
CA LYS A 70 -12.43 3.98 6.25
C LYS A 70 -11.61 4.17 4.97
N ILE A 71 -11.67 5.39 4.43
CA ILE A 71 -10.81 5.85 3.33
C ILE A 71 -9.61 6.58 3.94
N ILE A 72 -8.40 6.05 3.73
CA ILE A 72 -7.14 6.65 4.21
C ILE A 72 -6.69 7.74 3.24
N THR A 73 -6.78 7.47 1.94
CA THR A 73 -6.46 8.43 0.88
C THR A 73 -7.56 8.36 -0.17
N PRO A 74 -8.35 9.43 -0.33
CA PRO A 74 -9.31 9.57 -1.42
C PRO A 74 -8.64 9.42 -2.80
N TYR A 75 -9.45 9.32 -3.85
CA TYR A 75 -8.95 9.29 -5.22
C TYR A 75 -7.99 10.44 -5.48
N VAL A 76 -6.75 10.11 -5.84
CA VAL A 76 -5.69 11.10 -6.05
C VAL A 76 -4.69 10.61 -7.11
N SER A 77 -4.13 11.56 -7.86
CA SER A 77 -2.96 11.32 -8.70
C SER A 77 -1.68 11.46 -7.87
N LEU A 78 -0.86 10.43 -7.87
CA LEU A 78 0.46 10.41 -7.25
C LEU A 78 1.53 10.53 -8.32
N ASP A 79 2.24 11.65 -8.29
CA ASP A 79 3.41 11.85 -9.14
C ASP A 79 4.57 11.02 -8.62
N THR A 80 5.22 10.30 -9.53
CA THR A 80 6.42 9.53 -9.24
C THR A 80 7.59 10.18 -10.00
N PRO A 81 8.54 10.83 -9.31
CA PRO A 81 9.63 11.52 -9.98
C PRO A 81 10.40 10.59 -10.94
N GLY A 82 10.41 10.94 -12.22
CA GLY A 82 11.09 10.17 -13.26
C GLY A 82 10.33 8.94 -13.77
N LYS A 83 9.09 8.70 -13.33
CA LYS A 83 8.24 7.62 -13.82
C LYS A 83 6.79 8.09 -14.06
N ALA A 84 5.92 7.18 -14.46
CA ALA A 84 4.52 7.49 -14.77
C ALA A 84 3.73 7.89 -13.51
N THR A 85 2.92 8.94 -13.62
CA THR A 85 1.92 9.29 -12.61
C THR A 85 0.86 8.19 -12.54
N VAL A 86 0.45 7.83 -11.33
CA VAL A 86 -0.58 6.82 -11.09
C VAL A 86 -1.75 7.41 -10.32
N GLN A 87 -2.94 6.87 -10.54
CA GLN A 87 -4.12 7.21 -9.74
C GLN A 87 -4.33 6.13 -8.69
N VAL A 88 -4.68 6.52 -7.46
CA VAL A 88 -4.91 5.58 -6.37
C VAL A 88 -6.11 5.96 -5.52
N VAL A 89 -6.67 4.98 -4.83
CA VAL A 89 -7.50 5.11 -3.64
C VAL A 89 -6.92 4.18 -2.58
N ILE A 90 -6.70 4.66 -1.35
CA ILE A 90 -6.17 3.84 -0.26
C ILE A 90 -7.20 3.72 0.84
N LEU A 91 -7.49 2.48 1.24
CA LEU A 91 -8.52 2.11 2.19
C LEU A 91 -7.89 1.40 3.40
N ALA A 92 -8.62 1.38 4.51
CA ALA A 92 -8.36 0.42 5.58
C ALA A 92 -9.44 -0.67 5.54
N ASP A 93 -9.03 -1.93 5.66
CA ASP A 93 -9.98 -3.01 5.92
C ASP A 93 -10.54 -2.91 7.36
N PRO A 94 -11.52 -3.75 7.75
CA PRO A 94 -12.09 -3.72 9.11
C PRO A 94 -11.07 -3.95 10.25
N ASP A 95 -9.95 -4.63 9.98
CA ASP A 95 -8.87 -4.89 10.93
C ASP A 95 -7.77 -3.80 10.88
N GLY A 96 -7.91 -2.81 9.99
CA GLY A 96 -7.01 -1.67 9.84
C GLY A 96 -5.84 -1.89 8.89
N HIS A 97 -5.78 -2.98 8.13
CA HIS A 97 -4.77 -3.19 7.09
C HIS A 97 -4.95 -2.17 5.97
N GLU A 98 -3.85 -1.53 5.56
CA GLU A 98 -3.86 -0.59 4.45
C GLU A 98 -3.85 -1.31 3.10
N ILE A 99 -4.83 -1.01 2.27
CA ILE A 99 -4.96 -1.55 0.91
C ILE A 99 -4.98 -0.40 -0.09
N CYS A 100 -4.05 -0.41 -1.03
CA CYS A 100 -3.97 0.56 -2.13
C CYS A 100 -4.59 -0.02 -3.40
N PHE A 101 -5.67 0.57 -3.90
CA PHE A 101 -6.15 0.32 -5.25
C PHE A 101 -5.46 1.31 -6.18
N VAL A 102 -4.71 0.81 -7.16
CA VAL A 102 -3.97 1.62 -8.14
C VAL A 102 -4.52 1.39 -9.54
N GLY A 103 -4.60 2.44 -10.35
CA GLY A 103 -5.00 2.33 -11.75
C GLY A 103 -4.00 1.51 -12.55
N ASP A 104 -4.45 0.39 -13.12
CA ASP A 104 -3.64 -0.61 -13.82
C ASP A 104 -2.85 0.00 -14.99
N GLU A 105 -3.47 0.92 -15.73
CA GLU A 105 -2.87 1.56 -16.90
C GLU A 105 -1.60 2.33 -16.53
N GLY A 106 -1.71 3.26 -15.58
CA GLY A 106 -0.55 4.02 -15.08
C GLY A 106 0.43 3.12 -14.33
N PHE A 107 -0.06 2.11 -13.60
CA PHE A 107 0.80 1.19 -12.86
C PHE A 107 1.66 0.32 -13.77
N ARG A 108 1.12 -0.14 -14.91
CA ARG A 108 1.89 -0.88 -15.92
C ARG A 108 3.01 -0.05 -16.54
N GLU A 109 2.78 1.25 -16.74
CA GLU A 109 3.83 2.16 -17.19
C GLU A 109 4.86 2.41 -16.08
N LEU A 110 4.42 2.62 -14.84
CA LEU A 110 5.27 2.84 -13.67
C LEU A 110 6.19 1.65 -13.36
N SER A 111 5.69 0.42 -13.56
CA SER A 111 6.35 -0.83 -13.20
C SER A 111 7.22 -1.43 -14.31
N GLN A 112 7.39 -0.73 -15.43
CA GLN A 112 8.33 -1.14 -16.47
C GLN A 112 9.75 -1.29 -15.90
N VAL A 113 10.49 -2.27 -16.44
CA VAL A 113 11.89 -2.49 -16.08
C VAL A 113 12.69 -1.22 -16.37
N ASP A 114 13.30 -0.66 -15.32
CA ASP A 114 14.19 0.49 -15.43
C ASP A 114 15.64 0.02 -15.33
N LEU A 115 16.30 -0.11 -16.49
CA LEU A 115 17.70 -0.53 -16.58
C LEU A 115 18.68 0.44 -15.91
N LYS A 116 18.23 1.66 -15.56
CA LYS A 116 19.03 2.68 -14.87
C LYS A 116 18.69 2.77 -13.39
N ALA A 117 17.75 1.97 -12.88
CA ALA A 117 17.24 2.07 -11.51
C ALA A 117 18.36 2.10 -10.47
N ASP A 118 19.30 1.15 -10.54
CA ASP A 118 20.41 1.05 -9.59
C ASP A 118 21.29 2.31 -9.61
N LYS A 119 21.60 2.81 -10.81
CA LYS A 119 22.40 4.02 -10.97
C LYS A 119 21.67 5.23 -10.40
N LEU A 120 20.38 5.40 -10.72
CA LEU A 120 19.58 6.53 -10.25
C LEU A 120 19.42 6.50 -8.72
N LEU A 121 19.23 5.31 -8.14
CA LEU A 121 19.14 5.15 -6.69
C LEU A 121 20.45 5.51 -6.01
N ASN A 122 21.58 5.01 -6.51
CA ASN A 122 22.90 5.35 -5.97
C ASN A 122 23.19 6.85 -6.08
N GLU A 123 22.90 7.48 -7.23
CA GLU A 123 23.05 8.92 -7.38
C GLU A 123 22.16 9.72 -6.42
N ALA A 124 20.93 9.24 -6.15
CA ALA A 124 20.03 9.88 -5.18
C ALA A 124 20.57 9.77 -3.76
N MET A 125 21.17 8.63 -3.38
CA MET A 125 21.83 8.44 -2.09
C MET A 125 23.07 9.32 -1.94
N GLU A 126 23.90 9.44 -2.98
CA GLU A 126 25.08 10.31 -2.97
C GLU A 126 24.73 11.79 -2.89
N LYS A 127 23.62 12.20 -3.52
CA LYS A 127 23.12 13.58 -3.52
C LYS A 127 22.21 13.88 -2.33
N ASP A 128 22.02 12.93 -1.40
CA ASP A 128 21.11 13.11 -0.28
C ASP A 128 21.56 14.29 0.61
N LYS A 129 20.66 15.25 0.78
CA LYS A 129 20.81 16.40 1.69
C LYS A 129 19.65 16.47 2.67
N SER A 130 19.07 15.32 3.00
CA SER A 130 17.91 15.21 3.88
C SER A 130 18.18 15.87 5.23
N ASP A 131 19.38 15.75 5.79
CA ASP A 131 19.75 16.40 7.06
C ASP A 131 19.61 17.94 7.01
N GLU A 132 20.07 18.59 5.93
CA GLU A 132 19.91 20.04 5.73
C GLU A 132 18.43 20.43 5.60
N TRP A 133 17.67 19.61 4.88
CA TRP A 133 16.23 19.82 4.68
C TRP A 133 15.46 19.69 5.99
N PHE A 134 15.73 18.64 6.77
CA PHE A 134 15.13 18.41 8.08
C PHE A 134 15.54 19.49 9.08
N ALA A 135 16.79 19.95 9.08
CA ALA A 135 17.23 21.06 9.94
C ALA A 135 16.40 22.33 9.71
N LYS A 136 16.07 22.65 8.45
CA LYS A 136 15.19 23.78 8.10
C LYS A 136 13.72 23.57 8.51
N LYS A 137 13.31 22.32 8.77
CA LYS A 137 11.95 21.93 9.14
C LYS A 137 11.76 21.64 10.63
N GLY A 138 12.74 21.99 11.47
CA GLY A 138 12.68 21.77 12.93
C GLY A 138 13.36 20.48 13.40
N GLY A 139 14.20 19.88 12.56
CA GLY A 139 14.92 18.64 12.84
C GLY A 139 14.21 17.40 12.28
N LYS A 140 14.94 16.28 12.19
CA LYS A 140 14.37 14.99 11.81
C LYS A 140 13.61 14.44 13.02
N ALA A 141 12.35 14.05 12.85
CA ALA A 141 11.60 13.39 13.92
C ALA A 141 12.40 12.17 14.40
N SER A 142 12.62 12.07 15.72
CA SER A 142 13.33 10.94 16.31
C SER A 142 12.56 9.66 16.00
N ALA A 143 13.29 8.66 15.50
CA ALA A 143 12.80 7.31 15.29
C ALA A 143 12.28 6.72 16.62
#